data_AF-A0A524PIM9-F1
#
_entry.id   AF-A0A524PIM9-F1
#
_cell.length_a   1.000
_cell.length_b   1.000
_cell.length_c   1.000
_cell.angle_alpha   90.00
_cell.angle_beta   90.00
_cell.angle_gamma   90.00
#
_symmetry.space_group_name_H-M   'P 1'
#
loop_
_entity.id
_entity.type
_entity.pdbx_description
1 polymer ?
#
loop_
_entity_poly.entity_id
_entity_poly.type
_entity_poly.pdbx_seq_one_letter_code
_entity_poly.pdbx_strand_id
1 'polypeptide(L)'
;MRLRRWFRVEYLIVLLAIAVRIVPGPRTIDDAYITFRYSQNLLNGNGLVFNAGEAVLGTTTPLYALLLSLAAAPIGGSQAPYPAIALGINAIADGLTCLLLLRLGRRVGYPNAGVVTGILWAISPMSVTFAIGGMETSVFILILMGSLYMYSTHRLVPAALLAAFSLLTRPDALIAVIPLLGIRLLTLLRKKPDRPSLLEILSFGLPLAIWGLIGYLYYGSPIPQSVMAKAIVYNLPAAAGLIRLLQH
;
A
#
# COMPACT_ATOMS: atom_id res chain seq x y z
N MET A 1 38.13 -10.31 -12.62
CA MET A 1 37.47 -8.97 -12.66
C MET A 1 35.94 -8.97 -12.92
N ARG A 2 35.27 -10.12 -13.20
CA ARG A 2 33.81 -10.17 -13.48
C ARG A 2 32.89 -10.31 -12.24
N LEU A 3 33.41 -10.64 -11.05
CA LEU A 3 32.60 -10.79 -9.83
C LEU A 3 32.09 -9.45 -9.25
N ARG A 4 32.77 -8.33 -9.51
CA ARG A 4 32.42 -7.00 -8.96
C ARG A 4 31.08 -6.45 -9.48
N ARG A 5 30.53 -7.02 -10.56
CA ARG A 5 29.21 -6.64 -11.12
C ARG A 5 28.03 -7.22 -10.33
N TRP A 6 28.22 -8.32 -9.60
CA TRP A 6 27.16 -9.01 -8.86
C TRP A 6 26.92 -8.40 -7.46
N PHE A 7 27.94 -7.80 -6.85
CA PHE A 7 27.86 -7.16 -5.54
C PHE A 7 27.61 -5.66 -5.62
N ARG A 8 26.59 -5.24 -6.39
CA ARG A 8 26.08 -3.87 -6.24
C ARG A 8 25.36 -3.76 -4.91
N VAL A 9 25.69 -2.74 -4.11
CA VAL A 9 25.13 -2.50 -2.78
C VAL A 9 23.60 -2.52 -2.82
N GLU A 10 23.00 -2.07 -3.91
CA GLU A 10 21.55 -2.12 -4.13
C GLU A 10 20.98 -3.55 -4.05
N TYR A 11 21.62 -4.53 -4.71
CA TYR A 11 21.14 -5.91 -4.68
C TYR A 11 21.28 -6.53 -3.29
N LEU A 12 22.36 -6.18 -2.56
CA LEU A 12 22.54 -6.65 -1.19
C LEU A 12 21.46 -6.11 -0.25
N ILE A 13 21.07 -4.83 -0.39
CA ILE A 13 20.00 -4.25 0.43
C ILE A 13 18.65 -4.87 0.09
N VAL A 14 18.36 -5.10 -1.20
CA VAL A 14 17.12 -5.77 -1.63
C VAL A 14 17.06 -7.20 -1.09
N LEU A 15 18.15 -7.96 -1.21
CA LEU A 15 18.24 -9.32 -0.69
C LEU A 15 18.13 -9.35 0.83
N LEU A 16 18.76 -8.41 1.54
CA LEU A 16 18.62 -8.24 2.98
C LEU A 16 17.15 -8.00 3.35
N ALA A 17 16.49 -7.07 2.65
CA ALA A 17 15.08 -6.78 2.92
C ALA A 17 14.23 -8.06 2.79
N ILE A 18 14.36 -8.77 1.67
CA ILE A 18 13.62 -10.03 1.43
C ILE A 18 13.97 -11.08 2.50
N ALA A 19 15.25 -11.32 2.76
CA ALA A 19 15.69 -12.34 3.72
C ALA A 19 15.14 -12.09 5.12
N VAL A 20 15.16 -10.84 5.60
CA VAL A 20 14.64 -10.47 6.93
C VAL A 20 13.13 -10.70 7.05
N ARG A 21 12.36 -10.67 5.95
CA ARG A 21 10.93 -11.04 5.97
C ARG A 21 10.72 -12.55 5.88
N ILE A 22 11.47 -13.23 5.02
CA ILE A 22 11.27 -14.66 4.74
C ILE A 22 11.75 -15.55 5.89
N VAL A 23 12.89 -15.25 6.52
CA VAL A 23 13.49 -16.10 7.56
C VAL A 23 12.59 -16.29 8.79
N PRO A 24 11.92 -15.25 9.33
CA PRO A 24 10.98 -15.43 10.44
C PRO A 24 9.72 -16.22 10.10
N GLY A 25 9.40 -16.38 8.81
CA GLY A 25 8.15 -16.96 8.34
C GLY A 25 6.92 -16.06 8.58
N PRO A 26 5.74 -16.48 8.09
CA PRO A 26 4.50 -15.73 8.28
C PRO A 26 4.10 -15.73 9.75
N ARG A 27 3.82 -14.55 10.29
CA ARG A 27 3.29 -14.32 11.64
C ARG A 27 2.04 -13.47 11.54
N THR A 28 1.05 -14.03 10.86
CA THR A 28 -0.16 -13.33 10.46
C THR A 28 -0.89 -12.76 11.68
N ILE A 29 -1.24 -11.48 11.59
CA ILE A 29 -2.03 -10.79 12.61
C ILE A 29 -3.50 -11.00 12.26
N ASP A 30 -4.38 -11.08 13.27
CA ASP A 30 -5.81 -11.35 13.11
C ASP A 30 -6.49 -10.48 12.04
N ASP A 31 -6.15 -9.19 11.99
CA ASP A 31 -6.69 -8.23 11.02
C ASP A 31 -6.42 -8.64 9.55
N ALA A 32 -5.31 -9.32 9.26
CA ALA A 32 -4.97 -9.74 7.90
C ALA A 32 -5.93 -10.81 7.37
N TYR A 33 -6.51 -11.64 8.24
CA TYR A 33 -7.48 -12.66 7.84
C TYR A 33 -8.77 -12.05 7.29
N ILE A 34 -9.10 -10.82 7.65
CA ILE A 34 -10.21 -10.09 7.03
C ILE A 34 -9.94 -9.97 5.54
N THR A 35 -8.78 -9.45 5.15
CA THR A 35 -8.41 -9.30 3.75
C THR A 35 -8.32 -10.65 3.03
N PHE A 36 -7.77 -11.68 3.68
CA PHE A 36 -7.69 -13.02 3.08
C PHE A 36 -9.07 -13.60 2.78
N ARG A 37 -10.04 -13.39 3.68
CA ARG A 37 -11.42 -13.82 3.48
C ARG A 37 -12.10 -13.09 2.32
N TYR A 38 -11.85 -11.78 2.18
CA TYR A 38 -12.31 -11.02 1.01
C TYR A 38 -11.75 -11.60 -0.29
N SER A 39 -10.44 -11.92 -0.32
CA SER A 39 -9.81 -12.54 -1.49
C SER A 39 -10.34 -13.95 -1.77
N GLN A 40 -10.59 -14.75 -0.73
CA GLN A 40 -11.14 -16.09 -0.83
C GLN A 40 -12.56 -16.08 -1.40
N ASN A 41 -13.42 -15.17 -0.92
CA ASN A 41 -14.78 -15.02 -1.44
C ASN A 41 -14.80 -14.55 -2.89
N LEU A 42 -13.90 -13.66 -3.28
CA LEU A 42 -13.79 -13.25 -4.67
C LEU A 42 -13.47 -14.45 -5.58
N LEU A 43 -12.51 -15.30 -5.18
CA LEU A 43 -12.15 -16.50 -5.94
C LEU A 43 -13.22 -17.60 -5.92
N ASN A 44 -14.07 -17.63 -4.89
CA ASN A 44 -15.24 -18.51 -4.85
C ASN A 44 -16.44 -17.99 -5.67
N GLY A 45 -16.32 -16.82 -6.32
CA GLY A 45 -17.41 -16.22 -7.09
C GLY A 45 -18.47 -15.49 -6.24
N ASN A 46 -18.24 -15.34 -4.94
CA ASN A 46 -19.14 -14.64 -4.02
C ASN A 46 -18.99 -13.11 -4.10
N GLY A 47 -18.01 -12.63 -4.87
CA GLY A 47 -17.62 -11.22 -4.92
C GLY A 47 -16.67 -10.83 -3.79
N LEU A 48 -16.25 -9.57 -3.79
CA LEU A 48 -15.30 -9.04 -2.79
C LEU A 48 -16.06 -8.65 -1.51
N VAL A 49 -16.54 -9.66 -0.79
CA VAL A 49 -17.34 -9.54 0.44
C VAL A 49 -16.72 -10.33 1.60
N PHE A 50 -17.08 -9.99 2.84
CA PHE A 50 -16.65 -10.77 4.01
C PHE A 50 -17.58 -11.97 4.25
N ASN A 51 -18.89 -11.75 4.26
CA ASN A 51 -19.90 -12.80 4.35
C ASN A 51 -20.54 -13.01 2.97
N ALA A 52 -20.59 -14.25 2.49
CA ALA A 52 -21.27 -14.56 1.24
C ALA A 52 -22.77 -14.23 1.38
N GLY A 53 -23.34 -13.58 0.36
CA GLY A 53 -24.72 -13.09 0.38
C GLY A 53 -24.92 -11.71 1.01
N GLU A 54 -23.91 -11.17 1.71
CA GLU A 54 -23.96 -9.82 2.29
C GLU A 54 -22.99 -8.89 1.55
N ALA A 55 -23.53 -8.03 0.67
CA ALA A 55 -22.74 -7.06 -0.08
C ALA A 55 -22.35 -5.85 0.79
N VAL A 56 -21.50 -6.07 1.79
CA VAL A 56 -21.00 -5.03 2.71
C VAL A 56 -19.53 -4.72 2.47
N LEU A 57 -19.25 -3.44 2.19
CA LEU A 57 -17.89 -2.93 2.05
C LEU A 57 -17.25 -2.74 3.43
N GLY A 58 -16.55 -3.77 3.89
CA GLY A 58 -15.83 -3.79 5.18
C GLY A 58 -14.32 -3.61 5.05
N THR A 59 -13.73 -3.87 3.87
CA THR A 59 -12.30 -3.67 3.63
C THR A 59 -11.97 -2.23 3.27
N THR A 60 -10.89 -1.70 3.86
CA THR A 60 -10.28 -0.42 3.50
C THR A 60 -9.08 -0.58 2.56
N THR A 61 -8.82 -1.82 2.10
CA THR A 61 -7.61 -2.19 1.35
C THR A 61 -7.93 -2.98 0.06
N PRO A 62 -8.95 -2.57 -0.73
CA PRO A 62 -9.46 -3.36 -1.84
C PRO A 62 -8.40 -3.73 -2.88
N LEU A 63 -7.44 -2.84 -3.15
CA LEU A 63 -6.37 -3.15 -4.11
C LEU A 63 -5.48 -4.31 -3.63
N TYR A 64 -5.20 -4.39 -2.34
CA TYR A 64 -4.42 -5.49 -1.77
C TYR A 64 -5.21 -6.81 -1.78
N ALA A 65 -6.52 -6.76 -1.48
CA ALA A 65 -7.39 -7.93 -1.58
C ALA A 65 -7.47 -8.47 -3.03
N LEU A 66 -7.56 -7.60 -4.02
CA LEU A 66 -7.51 -7.97 -5.44
C LEU A 66 -6.16 -8.57 -5.84
N LEU A 67 -5.05 -7.96 -5.38
CA LEU A 67 -3.70 -8.46 -5.63
C LEU A 67 -3.50 -9.87 -5.07
N LEU A 68 -3.93 -10.11 -3.83
CA LEU A 68 -3.90 -11.42 -3.19
C LEU A 68 -4.74 -12.44 -3.95
N SER A 69 -5.93 -12.04 -4.42
CA SER A 69 -6.80 -12.93 -5.23
C SER A 69 -6.12 -13.33 -6.53
N LEU A 70 -5.52 -12.38 -7.24
CA LEU A 70 -4.80 -12.62 -8.49
C LEU A 70 -3.60 -13.56 -8.27
N ALA A 71 -2.86 -13.37 -7.19
CA ALA A 71 -1.71 -14.22 -6.85
C ALA A 71 -2.13 -15.63 -6.38
N ALA A 72 -3.27 -15.74 -5.69
CA ALA A 72 -3.80 -17.01 -5.19
C ALA A 72 -4.48 -17.84 -6.29
N ALA A 73 -5.07 -17.22 -7.32
CA ALA A 73 -5.76 -17.92 -8.41
C ALA A 73 -4.96 -19.09 -9.02
N PRO A 74 -3.66 -18.94 -9.40
CA PRO A 74 -2.86 -20.06 -9.90
C PRO A 74 -2.27 -20.99 -8.83
N ILE A 75 -2.35 -20.64 -7.53
CA ILE A 75 -1.70 -21.35 -6.41
C ILE A 75 -2.76 -21.96 -5.47
N GLY A 76 -3.81 -22.56 -6.03
CA GLY A 76 -4.87 -23.22 -5.26
C GLY A 76 -6.16 -22.42 -5.08
N GLY A 77 -6.28 -21.25 -5.72
CA GLY A 77 -7.51 -20.47 -5.76
C GLY A 77 -7.95 -20.03 -4.36
N SER A 78 -9.20 -20.35 -4.01
CA SER A 78 -9.76 -20.01 -2.69
C SER A 78 -9.14 -20.78 -1.52
N GLN A 79 -8.42 -21.88 -1.77
CA GLN A 79 -7.73 -22.67 -0.74
C GLN A 79 -6.22 -22.41 -0.72
N ALA A 80 -5.77 -21.37 -1.42
CA ALA A 80 -4.36 -21.01 -1.47
C ALA A 80 -3.80 -20.63 -0.07
N PRO A 81 -2.49 -20.82 0.17
CA PRO A 81 -1.86 -20.45 1.44
C PRO A 81 -1.68 -18.93 1.54
N TYR A 82 -2.76 -18.19 1.82
CA TYR A 82 -2.78 -16.72 1.88
C TYR A 82 -1.68 -16.10 2.75
N PRO A 83 -1.37 -16.61 3.96
CA PRO A 83 -0.24 -16.11 4.75
C PRO A 83 1.12 -16.14 4.00
N ALA A 84 1.39 -17.22 3.27
CA ALA A 84 2.64 -17.38 2.53
C ALA A 84 2.66 -16.50 1.28
N ILE A 85 1.53 -16.37 0.58
CA ILE A 85 1.38 -15.48 -0.57
C ILE A 85 1.56 -14.02 -0.16
N ALA A 86 0.89 -13.59 0.90
CA ALA A 86 1.01 -12.25 1.46
C ALA A 86 2.45 -11.96 1.88
N LEU A 87 3.12 -12.90 2.57
CA LEU A 87 4.53 -12.77 2.92
C LEU A 87 5.42 -12.58 1.69
N GLY A 88 5.25 -13.41 0.65
CA GLY A 88 6.03 -13.32 -0.58
C GLY A 88 5.86 -11.98 -1.30
N ILE A 89 4.60 -11.53 -1.45
CA ILE A 89 4.27 -10.23 -2.05
C ILE A 89 4.89 -9.09 -1.23
N ASN A 90 4.73 -9.12 0.10
CA ASN A 90 5.21 -8.07 0.99
C ASN A 90 6.75 -8.01 1.01
N ALA A 91 7.43 -9.16 1.02
CA ALA A 91 8.88 -9.23 0.95
C ALA A 91 9.42 -8.65 -0.36
N ILE A 92 8.80 -8.98 -1.50
CA ILE A 92 9.14 -8.40 -2.80
C ILE A 92 8.87 -6.89 -2.79
N ALA A 93 7.73 -6.45 -2.24
CA ALA A 93 7.37 -5.04 -2.18
C ALA A 93 8.36 -4.21 -1.35
N ASP A 94 8.80 -4.74 -0.21
CA ASP A 94 9.81 -4.09 0.63
C ASP A 94 11.18 -4.04 -0.05
N GLY A 95 11.58 -5.11 -0.75
CA GLY A 95 12.79 -5.12 -1.57
C GLY A 95 12.75 -4.04 -2.66
N LEU A 96 11.64 -3.95 -3.40
CA LEU A 96 11.44 -2.91 -4.40
C LEU A 96 11.40 -1.50 -3.79
N THR A 97 10.85 -1.35 -2.58
CA THR A 97 10.87 -0.09 -1.83
C THR A 97 12.30 0.35 -1.52
N CYS A 98 13.17 -0.56 -1.05
CA CYS A 98 14.59 -0.27 -0.86
C CYS A 98 15.24 0.25 -2.15
N LEU A 99 14.95 -0.39 -3.30
CA LEU A 99 15.46 0.05 -4.59
C LEU A 99 14.98 1.46 -4.96
N LEU A 100 13.73 1.81 -4.66
CA LEU A 100 13.20 3.15 -4.87
C LEU A 100 13.86 4.18 -3.96
N LEU A 101 14.09 3.86 -2.68
CA LEU A 101 14.78 4.75 -1.72
C LEU A 101 16.21 5.06 -2.20
N LEU A 102 16.93 4.04 -2.67
CA LEU A 102 18.27 4.20 -3.27
C LEU A 102 18.23 5.12 -4.49
N ARG A 103 17.25 4.94 -5.39
CA ARG A 103 17.08 5.76 -6.58
C ARG A 103 16.68 7.19 -6.25
N LEU A 104 15.78 7.39 -5.29
CA LEU A 104 15.35 8.70 -4.79
C LEU A 104 16.53 9.46 -4.18
N GLY A 105 17.32 8.81 -3.31
CA GLY A 105 18.51 9.43 -2.73
C GLY A 105 19.48 9.95 -3.79
N ARG A 106 19.75 9.15 -4.84
CA ARG A 106 20.55 9.60 -5.99
C ARG A 106 19.91 10.78 -6.72
N ARG A 107 18.59 10.76 -6.90
CA ARG A 107 17.84 11.77 -7.64
C ARG A 107 17.83 13.12 -6.92
N VAL A 108 17.79 13.12 -5.59
CA VAL A 108 17.77 14.34 -4.76
C VAL A 108 19.20 14.83 -4.46
N GLY A 109 20.24 14.12 -4.91
CA GLY A 109 21.64 14.50 -4.72
C GLY A 109 22.29 13.96 -3.44
N TYR A 110 21.59 13.10 -2.69
CA TYR A 110 22.06 12.48 -1.45
C TYR A 110 22.08 10.94 -1.56
N PRO A 111 23.00 10.36 -2.36
CA PRO A 111 23.05 8.91 -2.58
C PRO A 111 23.27 8.12 -1.28
N ASN A 112 24.09 8.65 -0.36
CA ASN A 112 24.35 8.03 0.93
C ASN A 112 23.08 7.98 1.80
N ALA A 113 22.25 9.03 1.78
CA ALA A 113 20.97 9.04 2.49
C ALA A 113 20.00 8.00 1.92
N GLY A 114 20.02 7.76 0.60
CA GLY A 114 19.24 6.68 -0.03
C GLY A 114 19.70 5.28 0.39
N VAL A 115 21.01 5.08 0.56
CA VAL A 115 21.57 3.83 1.09
C VAL A 115 21.17 3.62 2.55
N VAL A 116 21.35 4.63 3.40
CA VAL A 116 21.02 4.56 4.83
C VAL A 116 19.53 4.31 5.03
N THR A 117 18.65 5.06 4.35
CA THR A 117 17.19 4.85 4.46
C THR A 117 16.77 3.50 3.89
N GLY A 118 17.39 3.02 2.81
CA GLY A 118 17.17 1.68 2.27
C GLY A 118 17.52 0.57 3.26
N ILE A 119 18.65 0.69 3.96
CA ILE A 119 19.07 -0.25 5.02
C ILE A 119 18.12 -0.17 6.21
N LEU A 120 17.80 1.04 6.69
CA LEU A 120 16.89 1.25 7.83
C LEU A 120 15.50 0.67 7.54
N TRP A 121 14.97 0.84 6.32
CA TRP A 121 13.72 0.18 5.90
C TRP A 121 13.86 -1.34 5.89
N ALA A 122 14.97 -1.86 5.37
CA ALA A 122 15.24 -3.29 5.30
C ALA A 122 15.30 -3.96 6.69
N ILE A 123 15.73 -3.27 7.73
CA ILE A 123 15.88 -3.86 9.08
C ILE A 123 14.90 -3.32 10.12
N SER A 124 14.06 -2.34 9.76
CA SER A 124 13.11 -1.72 10.69
C SER A 124 12.14 -2.76 11.25
N PRO A 125 12.07 -2.96 12.58
CA PRO A 125 11.19 -3.95 13.18
C PRO A 125 9.73 -3.74 12.79
N MET A 126 9.27 -2.50 12.72
CA MET A 126 7.89 -2.19 12.35
C MET A 126 7.59 -2.58 10.90
N SER A 127 8.50 -2.29 9.97
CA SER A 127 8.34 -2.71 8.57
C SER A 127 8.27 -4.22 8.45
N VAL A 128 9.17 -4.94 9.14
CA VAL A 128 9.22 -6.40 9.14
C VAL A 128 7.94 -6.98 9.75
N THR A 129 7.50 -6.49 10.92
CA THR A 129 6.30 -6.97 11.62
C THR A 129 5.05 -6.85 10.75
N PHE A 130 4.83 -5.71 10.08
CA PHE A 130 3.66 -5.57 9.21
C PHE A 130 3.76 -6.44 7.96
N ALA A 131 4.97 -6.61 7.41
CA ALA A 131 5.19 -7.44 6.23
C ALA A 131 4.89 -8.92 6.52
N ILE A 132 5.47 -9.48 7.60
CA ILE A 132 5.23 -10.87 8.01
C ILE A 132 3.84 -11.08 8.61
N GLY A 133 3.22 -9.99 9.10
CA GLY A 133 1.85 -9.95 9.59
C GLY A 133 0.80 -10.15 8.50
N GLY A 134 1.18 -10.12 7.22
CA GLY A 134 0.26 -10.29 6.10
C GLY A 134 -0.58 -9.05 5.78
N MET A 135 -0.16 -7.89 6.29
CA MET A 135 -0.86 -6.62 6.07
C MET A 135 -0.41 -5.96 4.76
N GLU A 136 -1.23 -5.05 4.23
CA GLU A 136 -1.01 -4.33 2.98
C GLU A 136 0.12 -3.28 3.04
N THR A 137 0.68 -3.01 4.22
CA THR A 137 1.60 -1.89 4.48
C THR A 137 2.80 -1.87 3.52
N SER A 138 3.43 -3.02 3.27
CA SER A 138 4.59 -3.10 2.35
C SER A 138 4.23 -2.72 0.92
N VAL A 139 3.08 -3.19 0.42
CA VAL A 139 2.57 -2.85 -0.92
C VAL A 139 2.16 -1.38 -0.98
N PHE A 140 1.49 -0.88 0.06
CA PHE A 140 1.11 0.53 0.19
C PHE A 140 2.34 1.45 0.09
N ILE A 141 3.38 1.17 0.88
CA ILE A 141 4.61 1.98 0.88
C ILE A 141 5.33 1.89 -0.46
N LEU A 142 5.39 0.72 -1.10
CA LEU A 142 5.95 0.57 -2.45
C LEU A 142 5.23 1.48 -3.45
N ILE A 143 3.89 1.43 -3.48
CA ILE A 143 3.08 2.21 -4.42
C ILE A 143 3.27 3.71 -4.14
N LEU A 144 3.25 4.12 -2.87
CA LEU A 144 3.44 5.52 -2.47
C LEU A 144 4.84 6.04 -2.85
N MET A 145 5.91 5.29 -2.52
CA MET A 145 7.26 5.65 -2.91
C MET A 145 7.43 5.66 -4.44
N GLY A 146 6.73 4.76 -5.14
CA GLY A 146 6.66 4.74 -6.59
C GLY A 146 6.05 6.03 -7.15
N SER A 147 4.95 6.50 -6.56
CA SER A 147 4.31 7.77 -6.92
C SER A 147 5.28 8.95 -6.75
N LEU A 148 5.94 9.05 -5.59
CA LEU A 148 6.93 10.09 -5.30
C LEU A 148 8.13 10.04 -6.27
N TYR A 149 8.63 8.84 -6.56
CA TYR A 149 9.72 8.67 -7.50
C TYR A 149 9.33 9.09 -8.92
N MET A 150 8.17 8.65 -9.42
CA MET A 150 7.68 9.04 -10.74
C MET A 150 7.47 10.56 -10.83
N TYR A 151 6.88 11.16 -9.80
CA TYR A 151 6.72 12.60 -9.70
C TYR A 151 8.07 13.32 -9.74
N SER A 152 9.06 12.84 -8.97
CA SER A 152 10.41 13.41 -8.98
C SER A 152 11.02 13.38 -10.39
N THR A 153 10.77 12.31 -11.16
CA THR A 153 11.26 12.17 -12.54
C THR A 153 10.44 12.92 -13.60
N HIS A 154 9.51 13.79 -13.20
CA HIS A 154 8.56 14.50 -14.07
C HIS A 154 7.64 13.58 -14.90
N ARG A 155 7.46 12.33 -14.47
CA ARG A 155 6.52 11.38 -15.08
C ARG A 155 5.17 11.47 -14.36
N LEU A 156 4.40 12.50 -14.70
CA LEU A 156 3.20 12.88 -13.95
C LEU A 156 2.05 11.88 -14.06
N VAL A 157 1.83 11.30 -15.25
CA VAL A 157 0.77 10.30 -15.49
C VAL A 157 0.92 9.06 -14.59
N PRO A 158 2.08 8.34 -14.57
CA PRO A 158 2.24 7.22 -13.66
C PRO A 158 2.32 7.64 -12.18
N ALA A 159 2.79 8.85 -11.88
CA ALA A 159 2.76 9.37 -10.51
C ALA A 159 1.33 9.51 -9.98
N ALA A 160 0.45 10.08 -10.81
CA ALA A 160 -0.97 10.26 -10.55
C ALA A 160 -1.69 8.91 -10.40
N LEU A 161 -1.41 7.95 -11.28
CA LEU A 161 -1.97 6.60 -11.19
C LEU A 161 -1.58 5.89 -9.89
N LEU A 162 -0.29 5.92 -9.54
CA LEU A 162 0.20 5.32 -8.30
C LEU A 162 -0.33 6.04 -7.06
N ALA A 163 -0.54 7.36 -7.11
CA ALA A 163 -1.19 8.09 -6.02
C ALA A 163 -2.63 7.61 -5.81
N ALA A 164 -3.40 7.41 -6.88
CA ALA A 164 -4.75 6.84 -6.80
C ALA A 164 -4.74 5.41 -6.24
N PHE A 165 -3.83 4.56 -6.72
CA PHE A 165 -3.68 3.19 -6.21
C PHE A 165 -3.25 3.15 -4.75
N SER A 166 -2.45 4.12 -4.28
CA SER A 166 -2.08 4.20 -2.87
C SER A 166 -3.31 4.48 -1.98
N LEU A 167 -4.23 5.34 -2.43
CA LEU A 167 -5.51 5.61 -1.74
C LEU A 167 -6.44 4.39 -1.73
N LEU A 168 -6.47 3.62 -2.82
CA LEU A 168 -7.21 2.35 -2.89
C LEU A 168 -6.55 1.22 -2.09
N THR A 169 -5.28 1.37 -1.72
CA THR A 169 -4.61 0.42 -0.82
C THR A 169 -4.84 0.80 0.63
N ARG A 170 -4.74 2.09 0.96
CA ARG A 170 -5.04 2.63 2.29
C ARG A 170 -5.53 4.08 2.22
N PRO A 171 -6.60 4.45 2.96
CA PRO A 171 -7.06 5.84 3.03
C PRO A 171 -6.03 6.79 3.66
N ASP A 172 -5.16 6.27 4.53
CA ASP A 172 -4.06 7.03 5.17
C ASP A 172 -3.09 7.65 4.15
N ALA A 173 -3.09 7.16 2.91
CA ALA A 173 -2.33 7.73 1.81
C ALA A 173 -2.62 9.23 1.59
N LEU A 174 -3.80 9.72 2.01
CA LEU A 174 -4.17 11.13 1.97
C LEU A 174 -3.10 12.04 2.59
N ILE A 175 -2.44 11.59 3.66
CA ILE A 175 -1.38 12.35 4.35
C ILE A 175 -0.23 12.71 3.39
N ALA A 176 0.10 11.83 2.45
CA ALA A 176 1.18 12.05 1.49
C ALA A 176 0.66 12.57 0.13
N VAL A 177 -0.52 12.13 -0.30
CA VAL A 177 -1.12 12.54 -1.58
C VAL A 177 -1.58 13.99 -1.56
N ILE A 178 -2.14 14.49 -0.45
CA ILE A 178 -2.60 15.89 -0.34
C ILE A 178 -1.43 16.88 -0.53
N PRO A 179 -0.29 16.76 0.19
CA PRO A 179 0.87 17.62 -0.06
C PRO A 179 1.38 17.51 -1.50
N LEU A 180 1.41 16.31 -2.08
CA LEU A 180 1.86 16.10 -3.46
C LEU A 180 0.99 16.85 -4.46
N LEU A 181 -0.34 16.76 -4.32
CA LEU A 181 -1.30 17.52 -5.12
C LEU A 181 -1.17 19.03 -4.90
N GLY A 182 -0.95 19.47 -3.65
CA GLY A 182 -0.70 20.87 -3.31
C GLY A 182 0.55 21.42 -4.00
N ILE A 183 1.66 20.68 -3.97
CA ILE A 183 2.90 21.03 -4.69
C ILE A 183 2.66 21.09 -6.20
N ARG A 184 1.90 20.13 -6.76
CA ARG A 184 1.53 20.14 -8.18
C ARG A 184 0.74 21.41 -8.51
N LEU A 185 -0.31 21.73 -7.73
CA LEU A 185 -1.13 22.92 -7.92
C LEU A 185 -0.30 24.21 -7.84
N LEU A 186 0.57 24.35 -6.84
CA LEU A 186 1.47 25.50 -6.72
C LEU A 186 2.40 25.63 -7.94
N THR A 187 2.84 24.50 -8.49
CA THR A 187 3.67 24.48 -9.71
C THR A 187 2.88 24.97 -10.92
N LEU A 188 1.62 24.52 -11.09
CA LEU A 188 0.71 24.98 -12.14
C LEU A 188 0.46 26.50 -12.05
N LEU A 189 0.31 27.02 -10.83
CA LEU A 189 0.06 28.45 -10.59
C LEU A 189 1.29 29.32 -10.90
N ARG A 190 2.50 28.80 -10.64
CA ARG A 190 3.77 29.54 -10.83
C ARG A 190 4.35 29.43 -12.24
N LYS A 191 4.14 28.32 -12.95
CA LYS A 191 4.72 28.06 -14.28
C LYS A 191 3.64 27.97 -15.36
N LYS A 192 3.26 29.11 -15.95
CA LYS A 192 2.40 29.16 -17.16
C LYS A 192 3.28 28.83 -18.38
N PRO A 193 3.43 27.54 -18.75
CA PRO A 193 2.35 26.82 -19.43
C PRO A 193 2.22 25.34 -19.03
N ASP A 194 2.66 24.95 -17.83
CA ASP A 194 2.55 23.57 -17.35
C ASP A 194 1.08 23.33 -16.96
N ARG A 195 0.22 22.94 -17.91
CA ARG A 195 -1.18 22.56 -17.66
C ARG A 195 -1.23 21.05 -17.41
N PRO A 196 -2.11 20.57 -16.49
CA PRO A 196 -2.25 19.14 -16.28
C PRO A 196 -2.77 18.49 -17.56
N SER A 197 -2.13 17.40 -17.97
CA SER A 197 -2.62 16.62 -19.12
C SER A 197 -3.95 15.97 -18.76
N LEU A 198 -4.86 15.82 -19.72
CA LEU A 198 -6.09 15.04 -19.53
C LEU A 198 -5.75 13.62 -19.02
N LEU A 199 -4.66 13.02 -19.51
CA LEU A 199 -4.18 11.72 -19.05
C LEU A 199 -3.74 11.72 -17.58
N GLU A 200 -3.16 12.82 -17.08
CA GLU A 200 -2.78 12.96 -15.66
C GLU A 200 -4.03 12.96 -14.78
N ILE A 201 -5.03 13.77 -15.16
CA ILE A 201 -6.30 13.88 -14.44
C ILE A 201 -7.05 12.55 -14.47
N LEU A 202 -7.17 11.91 -15.63
CA LEU A 202 -7.83 10.61 -15.78
C LEU A 202 -7.09 9.52 -15.02
N SER A 203 -5.75 9.52 -15.01
CA SER A 203 -4.97 8.51 -14.29
C SER A 203 -5.19 8.58 -12.78
N PHE A 204 -5.40 9.78 -12.23
CA PHE A 204 -5.75 9.92 -10.82
C PHE A 204 -7.23 9.64 -10.54
N GLY A 205 -8.11 10.26 -11.33
CA GLY A 205 -9.56 10.26 -11.07
C GLY A 205 -10.25 8.94 -11.42
N LEU A 206 -9.88 8.31 -12.53
CA LEU A 206 -10.60 7.14 -13.07
C LEU A 206 -10.56 5.93 -12.12
N PRO A 207 -9.42 5.51 -11.54
CA PRO A 207 -9.42 4.38 -10.60
C PRO A 207 -10.29 4.64 -9.37
N LEU A 208 -10.23 5.85 -8.82
CA LEU A 208 -11.02 6.25 -7.65
C LEU A 208 -12.51 6.31 -7.99
N ALA A 209 -12.86 6.85 -9.15
CA ALA A 209 -14.24 6.93 -9.62
C ALA A 209 -14.82 5.55 -9.91
N ILE A 210 -14.06 4.66 -10.57
CA ILE A 210 -14.48 3.27 -10.81
C ILE A 210 -14.72 2.56 -9.47
N TRP A 211 -13.77 2.68 -8.52
CA TRP A 211 -13.94 2.05 -7.22
C TRP A 211 -15.12 2.63 -6.45
N GLY A 212 -15.30 3.96 -6.46
CA GLY A 212 -16.44 4.61 -5.83
C GLY A 212 -17.77 4.21 -6.46
N LEU A 213 -17.82 4.04 -7.78
CA LEU A 213 -19.00 3.57 -8.50
C LEU A 213 -19.33 2.11 -8.17
N ILE A 214 -18.32 1.23 -8.13
CA ILE A 214 -18.49 -0.15 -7.66
C ILE A 214 -18.97 -0.15 -6.20
N GLY A 215 -18.35 0.67 -5.35
CA GLY A 215 -18.75 0.95 -3.97
C GLY A 215 -20.26 1.21 -3.87
N TYR A 216 -20.72 2.21 -4.62
CA TYR A 216 -22.11 2.63 -4.62
C TYR A 216 -23.07 1.59 -5.21
N LEU A 217 -22.78 1.03 -6.39
CA LEU A 217 -23.68 0.12 -7.09
C LEU A 217 -23.75 -1.27 -6.45
N TYR A 218 -22.63 -1.80 -5.98
CA TYR A 218 -22.55 -3.16 -5.46
C TYR A 218 -22.75 -3.22 -3.94
N TYR A 219 -22.25 -2.24 -3.18
CA TYR A 219 -22.32 -2.25 -1.71
C TYR A 219 -23.29 -1.22 -1.12
N GLY A 220 -23.95 -0.40 -1.94
CA GLY A 220 -24.86 0.66 -1.50
C GLY A 220 -24.18 1.88 -0.87
N SER A 221 -22.84 1.87 -0.71
CA SER A 221 -22.06 2.98 -0.17
C SER A 221 -20.65 3.00 -0.77
N PRO A 222 -20.14 4.17 -1.20
CA PRO A 222 -18.76 4.30 -1.67
C PRO A 222 -17.73 4.26 -0.53
N ILE A 223 -18.18 4.49 0.71
CA ILE A 223 -17.31 4.50 1.90
C ILE A 223 -17.45 3.17 2.64
N PRO A 224 -16.33 2.53 3.03
CA PRO A 224 -16.38 1.31 3.83
C PRO A 224 -17.10 1.54 5.17
N GLN A 225 -18.06 0.68 5.48
CA GLN A 225 -18.82 0.73 6.73
C GLN A 225 -17.92 0.53 7.97
N SER A 226 -16.79 -0.13 7.81
CA SER A 226 -15.78 -0.29 8.86
C SER A 226 -15.17 1.05 9.31
N VAL A 227 -15.03 2.03 8.40
CA VAL A 227 -14.57 3.37 8.73
C VAL A 227 -15.62 4.08 9.59
N MET A 228 -16.90 3.99 9.21
CA MET A 228 -18.00 4.58 9.96
C MET A 228 -18.15 3.94 11.35
N ALA A 229 -18.12 2.61 11.42
CA ALA A 229 -18.22 1.88 12.68
C ALA A 229 -17.07 2.23 13.65
N LYS A 230 -15.83 2.30 13.15
CA LYS A 230 -14.67 2.72 13.95
C LYS A 230 -14.83 4.17 14.43
N ALA A 231 -15.25 5.10 13.57
CA ALA A 231 -15.45 6.50 13.97
C ALA A 231 -16.48 6.66 15.11
N ILE A 232 -17.53 5.83 15.14
CA ILE A 232 -18.53 5.83 16.21
C ILE A 232 -17.93 5.28 17.52
N VAL A 233 -17.14 4.20 17.47
CA VAL A 233 -16.52 3.59 18.65
C VAL A 233 -15.44 4.50 19.26
N TYR A 234 -14.71 5.26 18.44
CA TYR A 234 -13.69 6.21 18.90
C TYR A 234 -14.25 7.55 19.40
N ASN A 235 -15.57 7.78 19.33
CA ASN A 235 -16.25 8.83 20.11
C ASN A 235 -16.35 8.41 21.58
N LEU A 236 -15.20 8.33 22.23
CA LEU A 236 -15.12 8.11 23.66
C LEU A 236 -15.36 9.43 24.40
N PRO A 237 -16.06 9.42 25.55
CA PRO A 237 -16.15 10.58 26.43
C PRO A 237 -14.74 11.10 26.74
N ALA A 238 -14.58 12.43 26.87
CA ALA A 238 -13.26 13.05 27.09
C ALA A 238 -12.45 12.43 28.26
N ALA A 239 -13.14 11.86 29.27
CA ALA A 239 -12.54 11.20 30.42
C ALA A 239 -12.13 9.72 30.19
N ALA A 240 -12.54 9.09 29.10
CA ALA A 240 -12.28 7.66 28.86
C ALA A 240 -10.79 7.33 28.71
N GLY A 241 -9.99 8.27 28.18
CA GLY A 241 -8.54 8.14 28.13
C GLY A 241 -7.91 8.12 29.53
N LEU A 242 -8.42 8.96 30.45
CA LEU A 242 -7.97 9.01 31.85
C LEU A 242 -8.40 7.75 32.61
N ILE A 243 -9.62 7.27 32.38
CA ILE A 243 -10.14 6.04 33.01
C ILE A 243 -9.32 4.82 32.58
N ARG A 244 -8.99 4.68 31.28
CA ARG A 244 -8.17 3.57 30.79
C ARG A 244 -6.72 3.65 31.29
N LEU A 245 -6.17 4.85 31.47
CA LEU A 245 -4.84 5.04 32.06
C LEU A 245 -4.79 4.58 33.53
N LEU A 246 -5.88 4.78 34.29
CA LEU A 246 -5.98 4.38 35.70
C LEU A 246 -6.31 2.89 35.91
N GLN A 247 -6.70 2.18 34.85
CA GLN A 247 -7.04 0.75 34.88
C GLN A 247 -5.85 -0.17 34.52
N HIS A 248 -4.68 0.40 34.23
CA HIS A 248 -3.40 -0.29 34.05
C HIS A 248 -2.40 0.15 35.12
#